data_AF-A0AAN9A8W3-F1
#
_entry.id   AF-A0AAN9A8W3-F1
#
_cell.length_a   1.000
_cell.length_b   1.000
_cell.length_c   1.000
_cell.angle_alpha   90.00
_cell.angle_beta   90.00
_cell.angle_gamma   90.00
#
_symmetry.space_group_name_H-M   'P 1'
#
loop_
_entity.id
_entity.type
_entity.pdbx_description
1 polymer ?
#
loop_
_entity_poly.entity_id
_entity_poly.type
_entity_poly.pdbx_seq_one_letter_code
_entity_poly.pdbx_strand_id
1 'polypeptide(L)'
;ELTEREDWSMYVNIARTSNVRHLALSTTKIVLEWTKAITFIITVVFMLLVFGLEKGLKNYTPTTPYLFITGFYFLLTEKVFIEMFSTWLDYRKFDYFEGMEVFYCPALLLAMQITLSSFLVFLCLVCGNFRLVILSSFTNIRVKYRELMEKYIHPLNSELSDLSYYRAASPSEIRGHDDVCAICLTIMTCARITPCQHFFHADCLRRCLKESYKCPICQYNIHNAQLILPKD
;
A
#
# COMPACT_ATOMS: atom_id res chain seq x y z
N GLU A 1 19.62 -67.88 -49.39
CA GLU A 1 18.88 -67.48 -48.18
C GLU A 1 18.25 -66.12 -48.44
N LEU A 2 16.94 -66.02 -48.24
CA LEU A 2 16.09 -64.92 -48.70
C LEU A 2 16.33 -63.67 -47.85
N THR A 3 16.75 -62.58 -48.47
CA THR A 3 16.75 -61.24 -47.88
C THR A 3 15.33 -60.69 -48.01
N GLU A 4 14.56 -60.68 -46.93
CA GLU A 4 13.23 -60.06 -46.92
C GLU A 4 13.35 -58.55 -47.13
N ARG A 5 12.59 -58.03 -48.10
CA ARG A 5 12.53 -56.62 -48.45
C ARG A 5 11.48 -55.98 -47.55
N GLU A 6 11.88 -55.17 -46.58
CA GLU A 6 10.94 -54.46 -45.71
C GLU A 6 10.29 -53.29 -46.47
N ASP A 7 8.96 -53.31 -46.58
CA ASP A 7 8.16 -52.24 -47.17
C ASP A 7 7.98 -51.09 -46.17
N TRP A 8 8.85 -50.08 -46.26
CA TRP A 8 8.74 -48.86 -45.45
C TRP A 8 7.62 -47.97 -46.00
N SER A 9 6.58 -47.72 -45.20
CA SER A 9 5.58 -46.70 -45.52
C SER A 9 6.06 -45.31 -45.08
N MET A 10 5.75 -44.27 -45.86
CA MET A 10 6.20 -42.89 -45.59
C MET A 10 5.55 -42.26 -44.34
N TYR A 11 4.53 -42.91 -43.77
CA TYR A 11 3.76 -42.44 -42.62
C TYR A 11 3.88 -43.41 -41.44
N VAL A 12 4.39 -42.91 -40.32
CA VAL A 12 4.43 -43.65 -39.06
C VAL A 12 3.16 -43.31 -38.27
N ASN A 13 2.29 -44.30 -38.07
CA ASN A 13 1.11 -44.16 -37.23
C ASN A 13 1.51 -44.18 -35.75
N ILE A 14 1.57 -42.99 -35.15
CA ILE A 14 1.95 -42.81 -33.75
C ILE A 14 0.73 -43.09 -32.85
N ALA A 15 0.86 -44.04 -31.93
CA ALA A 15 -0.18 -44.36 -30.94
C ALA A 15 -0.53 -43.14 -30.08
N ARG A 16 -1.83 -43.00 -29.72
CA ARG A 16 -2.35 -41.85 -28.95
C ARG A 16 -1.65 -41.63 -27.60
N THR A 17 -1.14 -42.69 -26.98
CA THR A 17 -0.46 -42.68 -25.68
C THR A 17 1.07 -42.61 -25.77
N SER A 18 1.63 -42.38 -26.96
CA SER A 18 3.08 -42.34 -27.13
C SER A 18 3.73 -41.09 -26.49
N ASN A 19 4.90 -41.29 -25.90
CA ASN A 19 5.71 -40.22 -25.32
C ASN A 19 6.13 -39.17 -26.37
N VAL A 20 6.33 -39.58 -27.62
CA VAL A 20 6.73 -38.69 -28.72
C VAL A 20 5.63 -37.66 -29.03
N ARG A 21 4.36 -38.08 -29.06
CA ARG A 21 3.23 -37.17 -29.27
C ARG A 21 3.07 -36.20 -28.09
N HIS A 22 3.23 -36.69 -26.86
CA HIS A 22 3.16 -35.86 -25.67
C HIS A 22 4.26 -34.78 -25.64
N LEU A 23 5.48 -35.14 -26.04
CA LEU A 23 6.61 -34.22 -26.13
C LEU A 23 6.40 -33.14 -27.20
N ALA A 24 5.88 -33.53 -28.38
CA ALA A 24 5.54 -32.59 -29.45
C ALA A 24 4.43 -31.61 -29.04
N LEU A 25 3.37 -32.10 -28.39
CA LEU A 25 2.28 -31.25 -27.87
C LEU A 25 2.75 -30.30 -26.76
N SER A 26 3.65 -30.76 -25.88
CA SER A 26 4.24 -29.92 -24.83
C SER A 26 5.13 -28.83 -25.43
N THR A 27 5.98 -29.18 -26.41
CA THR A 27 6.88 -28.24 -27.09
C THR A 27 6.09 -27.18 -27.84
N THR A 28 5.05 -27.57 -28.60
CA THR A 28 4.18 -26.62 -29.32
C THR A 28 3.42 -25.69 -28.38
N LYS A 29 2.93 -26.20 -27.23
CA LYS A 29 2.29 -25.36 -26.21
C LYS A 29 3.24 -24.31 -25.67
N ILE A 30 4.46 -24.71 -25.31
CA ILE A 30 5.52 -23.79 -24.83
C ILE A 30 5.77 -22.72 -25.89
N VAL A 31 6.03 -23.10 -27.15
CA VAL A 31 6.27 -22.15 -28.25
C VAL A 31 5.13 -21.16 -28.41
N LEU A 32 3.86 -21.60 -28.33
CA LEU A 32 2.70 -20.72 -28.43
C LEU A 32 2.59 -19.74 -27.25
N GLU A 33 2.88 -20.19 -26.02
CA GLU A 33 2.88 -19.33 -24.83
C GLU A 33 3.98 -18.25 -24.92
N TRP A 34 5.18 -18.63 -25.34
CA TRP A 34 6.28 -17.67 -25.55
C TRP A 34 6.01 -16.72 -26.72
N THR A 35 5.40 -17.19 -27.81
CA THR A 35 5.03 -16.33 -28.94
C THR A 35 4.01 -15.27 -28.51
N LYS A 36 3.03 -15.63 -27.67
CA LYS A 36 2.09 -14.66 -27.09
C LYS A 36 2.78 -13.63 -26.20
N ALA A 37 3.72 -14.08 -25.35
CA ALA A 37 4.48 -13.17 -24.50
C ALA A 37 5.34 -12.19 -25.33
N ILE A 38 6.03 -12.68 -26.36
CA ILE A 38 6.87 -11.86 -27.23
C ILE A 38 6.02 -10.86 -28.02
N THR A 39 4.91 -11.29 -28.61
CA THR A 39 4.01 -10.38 -29.35
C THR A 39 3.39 -9.31 -28.43
N PHE A 40 3.06 -9.65 -27.18
CA PHE A 40 2.64 -8.67 -26.19
C PHE A 40 3.75 -7.65 -25.87
N ILE A 41 4.98 -8.10 -25.66
CA ILE A 41 6.12 -7.19 -25.40
C ILE A 41 6.37 -6.27 -26.60
N ILE A 42 6.37 -6.81 -27.83
CA ILE A 42 6.59 -6.02 -29.05
C ILE A 42 5.48 -4.99 -29.23
N THR A 43 4.21 -5.35 -29.02
CA THR A 43 3.09 -4.41 -29.16
C THR A 43 3.15 -3.30 -28.11
N VAL A 44 3.51 -3.62 -26.86
CA VAL A 44 3.71 -2.61 -25.80
C VAL A 44 4.87 -1.69 -26.14
N VAL A 45 6.04 -2.21 -26.52
CA VAL A 45 7.21 -1.41 -26.90
C VAL A 45 6.90 -0.53 -28.10
N PHE A 46 6.22 -1.07 -29.12
CA PHE A 46 5.81 -0.31 -30.30
C PHE A 46 4.80 0.79 -29.95
N MET A 47 3.81 0.51 -29.10
CA MET A 47 2.88 1.53 -28.62
C MET A 47 3.59 2.62 -27.82
N LEU A 48 4.51 2.25 -26.93
CA LEU A 48 5.33 3.22 -26.19
C LEU A 48 6.20 4.07 -27.12
N LEU A 49 6.80 3.46 -28.15
CA LEU A 49 7.56 4.16 -29.18
C LEU A 49 6.69 5.09 -30.01
N VAL A 50 5.51 4.65 -30.46
CA VAL A 50 4.58 5.49 -31.23
C VAL A 50 4.07 6.65 -30.37
N PHE A 51 3.59 6.39 -29.16
CA PHE A 51 3.14 7.47 -28.25
C PHE A 51 4.29 8.39 -27.82
N GLY A 52 5.51 7.87 -27.65
CA GLY A 52 6.68 8.63 -27.23
C GLY A 52 7.33 9.44 -28.36
N LEU A 53 7.47 8.87 -29.56
CA LEU A 53 8.13 9.51 -30.70
C LEU A 53 7.21 10.42 -31.49
N GLU A 54 5.93 10.05 -31.69
CA GLU A 54 5.03 10.79 -32.57
C GLU A 54 4.57 12.12 -31.97
N LYS A 55 4.50 12.22 -30.63
CA LYS A 55 4.12 13.46 -29.92
C LYS A 55 5.28 14.16 -29.20
N GLY A 56 6.38 13.47 -28.92
CA GLY A 56 7.38 13.92 -27.95
C GLY A 56 8.63 14.60 -28.51
N LEU A 57 9.11 14.29 -29.71
CA LEU A 57 10.52 14.64 -30.02
C LEU A 57 10.77 15.88 -30.88
N LYS A 58 9.77 16.46 -31.55
CA LYS A 58 10.05 17.57 -32.49
C LYS A 58 10.21 18.94 -31.82
N ASN A 59 9.67 19.17 -30.62
CA ASN A 59 9.73 20.47 -29.91
C ASN A 59 9.78 20.33 -28.36
N TYR A 60 10.19 19.19 -27.81
CA TYR A 60 10.17 19.00 -26.35
C TYR A 60 11.39 19.63 -25.68
N THR A 61 11.19 20.85 -25.20
CA THR A 61 12.06 21.52 -24.24
C THR A 61 11.32 21.53 -22.90
N PRO A 62 11.55 20.52 -22.03
CA PRO A 62 10.85 20.46 -20.77
C PRO A 62 11.24 21.67 -19.92
N THR A 63 10.24 22.43 -19.48
CA THR A 63 10.46 23.53 -18.56
C THR A 63 10.91 22.96 -17.20
N THR A 64 11.80 23.66 -16.51
CA THR A 64 12.23 23.27 -15.15
C THR A 64 11.06 23.01 -14.17
N PRO A 65 9.95 23.79 -14.14
CA PRO A 65 8.81 23.46 -13.29
C PRO A 65 8.13 22.16 -13.69
N TYR A 66 8.06 21.83 -14.98
CA TYR A 66 7.49 20.57 -15.44
C TYR A 66 8.29 19.37 -14.93
N LEU A 67 9.63 19.43 -15.00
CA LEU A 67 10.50 18.37 -14.47
C LEU A 67 10.38 18.20 -12.96
N PHE A 68 10.29 19.31 -12.22
CA PHE A 68 10.14 19.26 -10.77
C PHE A 68 8.79 18.66 -10.35
N ILE A 69 7.69 19.13 -10.95
CA ILE A 69 6.33 18.66 -10.62
C ILE A 69 6.19 17.17 -10.97
N THR A 70 6.67 16.75 -12.16
CA THR A 70 6.57 15.35 -12.59
C THR A 70 7.49 14.43 -11.77
N GLY A 71 8.71 14.87 -11.45
CA GLY A 71 9.62 14.13 -10.58
C GLY A 71 9.06 13.97 -9.16
N PHE A 72 8.51 15.03 -8.58
CA PHE A 72 7.88 14.99 -7.26
C PHE A 72 6.63 14.08 -7.26
N TYR A 73 5.78 14.18 -8.30
CA TYR A 73 4.63 13.29 -8.46
C TYR A 73 5.03 11.81 -8.55
N PHE A 74 6.10 11.50 -9.28
CA PHE A 74 6.61 10.13 -9.41
C PHE A 74 7.12 9.61 -8.06
N LEU A 75 7.91 10.41 -7.34
CA LEU A 75 8.43 10.06 -6.03
C LEU A 75 7.32 9.78 -5.01
N LEU A 76 6.25 10.58 -5.02
CA LEU A 76 5.07 10.35 -4.17
C LEU A 76 4.26 9.11 -4.58
N THR A 77 4.24 8.75 -5.86
CA THR A 77 3.44 7.63 -6.38
C THR A 77 4.14 6.28 -6.22
N GLU A 78 5.47 6.28 -6.12
CA GLU A 78 6.28 5.07 -6.03
C GLU A 78 6.02 4.31 -4.72
N LYS A 79 5.53 3.07 -4.84
CA LYS A 79 5.18 2.25 -3.68
C LYS A 79 6.38 1.97 -2.78
N VAL A 80 7.55 1.75 -3.39
CA VAL A 80 8.80 1.52 -2.66
C VAL A 80 9.15 2.73 -1.77
N PHE A 81 8.90 3.95 -2.26
CA PHE A 81 9.14 5.16 -1.47
C PHE A 81 8.21 5.22 -0.25
N ILE A 82 6.92 4.90 -0.41
CA ILE A 82 5.95 4.90 0.68
C ILE A 82 6.32 3.87 1.76
N GLU A 83 6.68 2.65 1.35
CA GLU A 83 7.07 1.57 2.27
C GLU A 83 8.38 1.88 2.99
N MET A 84 9.39 2.39 2.26
CA MET A 84 10.67 2.79 2.82
C MET A 84 10.51 3.95 3.80
N PHE A 85 9.72 4.97 3.46
CA PHE A 85 9.44 6.11 4.33
C PHE A 85 8.72 5.71 5.61
N SER A 86 7.72 4.82 5.50
CA SER A 86 6.97 4.31 6.66
C SER A 86 7.86 3.48 7.57
N THR A 87 8.72 2.63 7.01
CA THR A 87 9.67 1.80 7.78
C THR A 87 10.75 2.65 8.45
N TRP A 88 11.25 3.66 7.74
CA TRP A 88 12.24 4.58 8.28
C TRP A 88 11.69 5.40 9.45
N LEU A 89 10.41 5.78 9.41
CA LEU A 89 9.73 6.45 10.52
C LEU A 89 9.50 5.52 11.71
N ASP A 90 9.02 4.29 11.48
CA ASP A 90 8.82 3.31 12.55
C ASP A 90 10.13 3.00 13.30
N TYR A 91 11.27 3.00 12.61
CA TYR A 91 12.58 2.88 13.24
C TYR A 91 12.91 4.05 14.19
N ARG A 92 12.42 5.26 13.91
CA ARG A 92 12.66 6.46 14.72
C ARG A 92 11.73 6.58 15.92
N LYS A 93 10.62 5.82 15.98
CA LYS A 93 9.62 5.78 17.05
C LYS A 93 9.33 7.17 17.65
N PHE A 94 8.55 7.97 16.95
CA PHE A 94 8.11 9.25 17.49
C PHE A 94 6.99 9.03 18.50
N ASP A 95 7.29 9.35 19.76
CA ASP A 95 6.34 9.24 20.87
C ASP A 95 5.04 10.03 20.65
N TYR A 96 5.08 11.10 19.85
CA TYR A 96 3.93 11.94 19.52
C TYR A 96 2.83 11.19 18.74
N PHE A 97 3.19 10.22 17.89
CA PHE A 97 2.23 9.52 17.04
C PHE A 97 1.58 8.33 17.72
N GLU A 98 1.92 8.04 18.99
CA GLU A 98 1.34 6.94 19.75
C GLU A 98 1.36 5.62 18.93
N GLY A 99 2.44 5.42 18.14
CA GLY A 99 2.71 4.31 17.20
C GLY A 99 1.62 3.98 16.19
N MET A 100 0.81 4.96 15.84
CA MET A 100 -0.09 4.95 14.68
C MET A 100 0.59 5.47 13.41
N GLU A 101 1.92 5.61 13.40
CA GLU A 101 2.71 6.08 12.26
C GLU A 101 2.45 5.27 10.98
N VAL A 102 2.20 3.96 11.13
CA VAL A 102 1.85 3.03 10.05
C VAL A 102 0.58 3.45 9.31
N PHE A 103 -0.34 4.18 9.95
CA PHE A 103 -1.55 4.70 9.31
C PHE A 103 -1.39 6.15 8.86
N TYR A 104 -0.83 7.01 9.72
CA TYR A 104 -0.69 8.44 9.45
C TYR A 104 0.25 8.75 8.28
N CYS A 105 1.41 8.09 8.19
CA CYS A 105 2.41 8.39 7.17
C CYS A 105 1.94 8.08 5.75
N PRO A 106 1.47 6.85 5.44
CA PRO A 106 0.93 6.57 4.12
C PRO A 106 -0.36 7.37 3.83
N ALA A 107 -1.19 7.68 4.84
CA ALA A 107 -2.35 8.55 4.65
C ALA A 107 -1.93 9.97 4.21
N LEU A 108 -0.92 10.55 4.85
CA LEU A 108 -0.39 11.87 4.52
C LEU A 108 0.18 11.90 3.11
N LEU A 109 0.98 10.89 2.73
CA LEU A 109 1.55 10.79 1.39
C LEU A 109 0.48 10.64 0.31
N LEU A 110 -0.55 9.80 0.55
CA LEU A 110 -1.69 9.67 -0.37
C LEU A 110 -2.51 10.96 -0.46
N ALA A 111 -2.68 11.69 0.64
CA ALA A 111 -3.34 13.01 0.62
C ALA A 111 -2.52 14.04 -0.18
N MET A 112 -1.19 14.05 -0.02
CA MET A 112 -0.28 14.87 -0.84
C MET A 112 -0.36 14.48 -2.33
N GLN A 113 -0.47 13.19 -2.65
CA GLN A 113 -0.67 12.71 -4.01
C GLN A 113 -2.02 13.19 -4.60
N ILE A 114 -3.11 13.09 -3.84
CA ILE A 114 -4.45 13.50 -4.29
C ILE A 114 -4.50 15.02 -4.51
N THR A 115 -3.88 15.81 -3.62
CA THR A 115 -3.84 17.28 -3.76
C THR A 115 -3.03 17.70 -4.99
N LEU A 116 -1.87 17.09 -5.23
CA LEU A 116 -1.07 17.34 -6.44
C LEU A 116 -1.82 16.89 -7.71
N SER A 117 -2.50 15.75 -7.66
CA SER A 117 -3.33 15.25 -8.77
C SER A 117 -4.49 16.21 -9.06
N SER A 118 -5.16 16.71 -8.03
CA SER A 118 -6.25 17.68 -8.15
C SER A 118 -5.76 18.98 -8.81
N PHE A 119 -4.58 19.47 -8.42
CA PHE A 119 -3.95 20.62 -9.05
C PHE A 119 -3.69 20.40 -10.55
N LEU A 120 -3.16 19.23 -10.93
CA LEU A 120 -2.92 18.88 -12.33
C LEU A 120 -4.23 18.76 -13.14
N VAL A 121 -5.28 18.18 -12.54
CA VAL A 121 -6.62 18.11 -13.15
C VAL A 121 -7.21 19.50 -13.36
N PHE A 122 -7.06 20.39 -12.38
CA PHE A 122 -7.48 21.78 -12.50
C PHE A 122 -6.75 22.51 -13.65
N LEU A 123 -5.43 22.33 -13.76
CA LEU A 123 -4.66 22.89 -14.88
C LEU A 123 -5.16 22.35 -16.24
N CYS A 124 -5.47 21.05 -16.32
CA CYS A 124 -6.02 20.43 -17.53
C CYS A 124 -7.43 20.94 -17.89
N LEU A 125 -8.24 21.30 -16.88
CA LEU A 125 -9.54 21.93 -17.06
C LEU A 125 -9.40 23.31 -17.72
N VAL A 126 -8.44 24.11 -17.26
CA VAL A 126 -8.14 25.44 -17.86
C VAL A 126 -7.68 25.32 -19.30
N CYS A 127 -6.94 24.26 -19.65
CA CYS A 127 -6.51 23.99 -21.03
C CYS A 127 -7.62 23.43 -21.96
N GLY A 128 -8.84 23.21 -21.47
CA GLY A 128 -9.98 22.75 -22.29
C GLY A 128 -9.99 21.26 -22.65
N ASN A 129 -9.12 20.45 -22.04
CA ASN A 129 -8.97 19.02 -22.38
C ASN A 129 -9.89 18.12 -21.53
N PHE A 130 -11.21 18.24 -21.73
CA PHE A 130 -12.22 17.56 -20.90
C PHE A 130 -12.11 16.03 -20.84
N ARG A 131 -11.68 15.37 -21.93
CA ARG A 131 -11.50 13.90 -21.96
C ARG A 131 -10.45 13.44 -20.94
N LEU A 132 -9.34 14.17 -20.83
CA LEU A 132 -8.28 13.88 -19.87
C LEU A 132 -8.72 14.20 -18.44
N VAL A 133 -9.49 15.27 -18.24
CA VAL A 133 -10.04 15.64 -16.93
C VAL A 133 -10.93 14.54 -16.36
N ILE A 134 -11.84 13.97 -17.16
CA ILE A 134 -12.73 12.90 -16.70
C ILE A 134 -11.93 11.65 -16.31
N LEU A 135 -10.99 11.23 -17.17
CA LEU A 135 -10.19 10.03 -16.93
C LEU A 135 -9.29 10.19 -15.69
N SER A 136 -8.55 11.29 -15.61
CA SER A 136 -7.62 11.56 -14.51
C SER A 136 -8.34 11.82 -13.18
N SER A 137 -9.51 12.46 -13.18
CA SER A 137 -10.33 12.61 -11.99
C SER A 137 -10.80 11.25 -11.46
N PHE A 138 -11.21 10.33 -12.34
CA PHE A 138 -11.61 9.00 -11.92
C PHE A 138 -10.43 8.21 -11.32
N THR A 139 -9.30 8.11 -12.04
CA THR A 139 -8.18 7.25 -11.63
C THR A 139 -7.32 7.85 -10.52
N ASN A 140 -6.95 9.14 -10.63
CA ASN A 140 -5.96 9.76 -9.74
C ASN A 140 -6.60 10.40 -8.51
N ILE A 141 -7.89 10.77 -8.58
CA ILE A 141 -8.61 11.38 -7.45
C ILE A 141 -9.55 10.37 -6.81
N ARG A 142 -10.57 9.89 -7.53
CA ARG A 142 -11.66 9.11 -6.91
C ARG A 142 -11.20 7.75 -6.40
N VAL A 143 -10.43 6.99 -7.18
CA VAL A 143 -9.91 5.68 -6.75
C VAL A 143 -8.95 5.84 -5.58
N LYS A 144 -8.05 6.84 -5.62
CA LYS A 144 -7.09 7.11 -4.55
C LYS A 144 -7.72 7.65 -3.28
N TYR A 145 -8.74 8.49 -3.40
CA TYR A 145 -9.53 8.94 -2.26
C TYR A 145 -10.23 7.77 -1.56
N ARG A 146 -10.81 6.83 -2.32
CA ARG A 146 -11.38 5.61 -1.75
C ARG A 146 -10.33 4.78 -1.03
N GLU A 147 -9.17 4.58 -1.65
CA GLU A 147 -8.03 3.87 -1.04
C GLU A 147 -7.59 4.52 0.27
N LEU A 148 -7.46 5.85 0.30
CA LEU A 148 -7.14 6.62 1.52
C LEU A 148 -8.16 6.36 2.64
N MET A 149 -9.45 6.45 2.30
CA MET A 149 -10.53 6.33 3.29
C MET A 149 -10.64 4.91 3.86
N GLU A 150 -10.69 3.91 2.98
CA GLU A 150 -10.92 2.52 3.38
C GLU A 150 -9.70 1.89 4.06
N LYS A 151 -8.49 2.18 3.59
CA LYS A 151 -7.28 1.50 4.06
C LYS A 151 -6.60 2.20 5.23
N TYR A 152 -6.72 3.52 5.35
CA TYR A 152 -5.96 4.29 6.34
C TYR A 152 -6.86 5.08 7.30
N ILE A 153 -7.78 5.90 6.80
CA ILE A 153 -8.58 6.79 7.66
C ILE A 153 -9.58 6.01 8.52
N HIS A 154 -10.32 5.07 7.94
CA HIS A 154 -11.33 4.31 8.69
C HIS A 154 -10.71 3.46 9.81
N PRO A 155 -9.65 2.66 9.57
CA PRO A 155 -8.95 1.94 10.64
C PRO A 155 -8.35 2.88 11.69
N LEU A 156 -7.74 3.99 11.26
CA LEU A 156 -7.17 4.98 12.17
C LEU A 156 -8.22 5.58 13.11
N ASN A 157 -9.37 5.99 12.58
CA ASN A 157 -10.45 6.54 13.37
C ASN A 157 -11.02 5.52 14.36
N SER A 158 -11.11 4.25 13.97
CA SER A 158 -11.53 3.18 14.89
C SER A 158 -10.57 3.07 16.07
N GLU A 159 -9.27 2.98 15.80
CA GLU A 159 -8.24 2.82 16.84
C GLU A 159 -8.16 4.07 17.74
N LEU A 160 -8.29 5.27 17.17
CA LEU A 160 -8.38 6.51 17.93
C LEU A 160 -9.62 6.56 18.81
N SER A 161 -10.76 6.10 18.31
CA SER A 161 -12.00 6.06 19.09
C SER A 161 -11.90 5.10 20.27
N ASP A 162 -11.20 3.98 20.14
CA ASP A 162 -10.96 3.06 21.26
C ASP A 162 -10.01 3.66 22.29
N LEU A 163 -9.04 4.46 21.84
CA LEU A 163 -8.06 5.09 22.73
C LEU A 163 -8.59 6.37 23.40
N SER A 164 -9.55 7.07 22.79
CA SER A 164 -10.08 8.35 23.30
C SER A 164 -10.80 8.21 24.64
N TYR A 165 -11.34 7.03 24.94
CA TYR A 165 -11.93 6.72 26.25
C TYR A 165 -10.90 6.76 27.40
N TYR A 166 -9.61 6.62 27.08
CA TYR A 166 -8.53 6.65 28.07
C TYR A 166 -7.87 8.01 28.10
N ARG A 167 -7.86 8.61 29.28
CA ARG A 167 -7.25 9.93 29.50
C ARG A 167 -5.76 9.89 29.17
N ALA A 168 -5.29 10.87 28.40
CA ALA A 168 -3.86 11.10 28.24
C ALA A 168 -3.26 11.68 29.53
N ALA A 169 -2.16 11.10 29.99
CA ALA A 169 -1.41 11.59 31.15
C ALA A 169 -0.76 12.94 30.82
N SER A 170 -0.88 13.90 31.75
CA SER A 170 -0.16 15.16 31.61
C SER A 170 1.36 14.94 31.80
N PRO A 171 2.22 15.79 31.21
CA PRO A 171 3.68 15.65 31.38
C PRO A 171 4.12 15.71 32.85
N SER A 172 3.38 16.41 33.71
CA SER A 172 3.62 16.46 35.16
C SER A 172 3.29 15.14 35.85
N GLU A 173 2.21 14.46 35.47
CA GLU A 173 1.84 13.16 36.05
C GLU A 173 2.82 12.06 35.64
N ILE A 174 3.30 12.10 34.39
CA ILE A 174 4.32 11.15 33.90
C ILE A 174 5.62 11.32 34.68
N ARG A 175 6.09 12.57 34.84
CA ARG A 175 7.29 12.87 35.65
C ARG A 175 7.11 12.53 37.14
N GLY A 176 5.90 12.65 37.66
CA GLY A 176 5.60 12.31 39.05
C GLY A 176 5.52 10.80 39.31
N HIS A 177 5.11 10.02 38.30
CA HIS A 177 5.09 8.57 38.39
C HIS A 177 6.49 7.95 38.23
N ASP A 178 7.32 8.50 37.32
CA ASP A 178 8.71 8.11 37.08
C ASP A 178 8.95 6.58 37.00
N ASP A 179 8.11 5.90 36.22
CA ASP A 179 8.14 4.45 36.04
C ASP A 179 8.16 4.07 34.54
N VAL A 180 8.45 2.80 34.27
CA VAL A 180 8.48 2.22 32.93
C VAL A 180 7.14 1.57 32.59
N CYS A 181 6.84 1.45 31.30
CA CYS A 181 5.64 0.72 30.88
C CYS A 181 5.74 -0.76 31.24
N ALA A 182 4.78 -1.28 31.99
CA ALA A 182 4.76 -2.69 32.40
C ALA A 182 4.65 -3.70 31.23
N ILE A 183 4.35 -3.25 30.01
CA ILE A 183 4.19 -4.11 28.82
C ILE A 183 5.50 -4.19 28.02
N CYS A 184 6.10 -3.06 27.69
CA CYS A 184 7.33 -3.00 26.87
C CYS A 184 8.61 -2.74 27.66
N LEU A 185 8.49 -2.45 28.96
CA LEU A 185 9.60 -2.18 29.89
C LEU A 185 10.48 -0.99 29.48
N THR A 186 9.89 -0.03 28.77
CA THR A 186 10.56 1.22 28.34
C THR A 186 9.97 2.44 29.03
N ILE A 187 10.79 3.49 29.18
CA ILE A 187 10.41 4.77 29.78
C ILE A 187 9.23 5.39 29.02
N MET A 188 8.33 6.03 29.76
CA MET A 188 7.14 6.68 29.21
C MET A 188 7.37 8.18 29.04
N THR A 189 7.29 8.67 27.80
CA THR A 189 7.21 10.11 27.49
C THR A 189 5.77 10.54 27.24
N CYS A 190 4.94 9.64 26.73
CA CYS A 190 3.49 9.76 26.57
C CYS A 190 2.81 8.49 27.13
N ALA A 191 1.77 8.67 27.93
CA ALA A 191 1.06 7.56 28.56
C ALA A 191 -0.46 7.77 28.57
N ARG A 192 -1.20 6.67 28.50
CA ARG A 192 -2.65 6.60 28.69
C ARG A 192 -2.96 6.00 30.05
N ILE A 193 -3.91 6.61 30.75
CA ILE A 193 -4.32 6.21 32.09
C ILE A 193 -5.62 5.44 32.00
N THR A 194 -5.60 4.22 32.52
CA THR A 194 -6.77 3.36 32.62
C THR A 194 -7.69 3.79 33.77
N PRO A 195 -8.99 3.39 33.78
CA PRO A 195 -9.89 3.70 34.89
C PRO A 195 -9.41 3.18 36.25
N CYS A 196 -8.59 2.12 36.26
CA CYS A 196 -7.94 1.59 37.45
C CYS A 196 -6.62 2.31 37.81
N GLN A 197 -6.35 3.47 37.22
CA GLN A 197 -5.21 4.36 37.48
C GLN A 197 -3.83 3.79 37.12
N HIS A 198 -3.76 2.78 36.25
CA HIS A 198 -2.49 2.29 35.71
C HIS A 198 -2.12 2.99 34.40
N PHE A 199 -0.82 3.22 34.21
CA PHE A 199 -0.23 3.94 33.10
C PHE A 199 0.35 2.96 32.07
N PHE A 200 0.09 3.20 30.78
CA PHE A 200 0.65 2.42 29.67
C PHE A 200 1.00 3.33 28.49
N HIS A 201 1.96 2.97 27.64
CA HIS A 201 2.05 3.63 26.31
C HIS A 201 0.74 3.39 25.55
N ALA A 202 0.31 4.37 24.77
CA ALA A 202 -0.88 4.27 23.94
C ALA A 202 -0.87 3.02 23.05
N ASP A 203 0.24 2.72 22.38
CA ASP A 203 0.41 1.50 21.58
C ASP A 203 0.28 0.21 22.36
N CYS A 204 0.95 0.15 23.52
CA CYS A 204 0.96 -1.03 24.34
C CYS A 204 -0.46 -1.32 24.86
N LEU A 205 -1.17 -0.29 25.32
CA LEU A 205 -2.56 -0.40 25.74
C LEU A 205 -3.45 -0.87 24.58
N ARG A 206 -3.31 -0.25 23.40
CA ARG A 206 -4.07 -0.61 22.19
C ARG A 206 -3.87 -2.06 21.77
N ARG A 207 -2.63 -2.58 21.81
CA ARG A 207 -2.36 -3.99 21.54
C ARG A 207 -3.00 -4.90 22.57
N CYS A 208 -2.92 -4.57 23.86
CA CYS A 208 -3.59 -5.33 24.90
C CYS A 208 -5.11 -5.36 24.72
N LEU A 209 -5.73 -4.23 24.35
CA LEU A 209 -7.18 -4.13 24.11
C LEU A 209 -7.67 -5.02 22.96
N LYS A 210 -6.82 -5.28 21.95
CA LYS A 210 -7.15 -6.22 20.86
C LYS A 210 -7.23 -7.67 21.33
N GLU A 211 -6.48 -8.02 22.38
CA GLU A 211 -6.44 -9.38 22.94
C GLU A 211 -7.44 -9.56 24.09
N SER A 212 -7.49 -8.62 25.03
CA SER A 212 -8.39 -8.66 26.17
C SER A 212 -8.69 -7.27 26.75
N TYR A 213 -9.94 -7.03 27.14
CA TYR A 213 -10.35 -5.80 27.83
C TYR A 213 -10.01 -5.79 29.33
N LYS A 214 -8.87 -6.37 29.71
CA LYS A 214 -8.42 -6.42 31.10
C LYS A 214 -7.12 -5.64 31.27
N CYS A 215 -7.01 -4.90 32.36
CA CYS A 215 -5.77 -4.24 32.72
C CYS A 215 -4.67 -5.30 32.93
N PRO A 216 -3.50 -5.20 32.27
CA PRO A 216 -2.40 -6.17 32.43
C PRO A 216 -1.87 -6.27 33.86
N ILE A 217 -1.97 -5.20 34.64
CA ILE A 217 -1.45 -5.14 36.02
C ILE A 217 -2.46 -5.72 37.02
N CYS A 218 -3.70 -5.22 37.04
CA CYS A 218 -4.67 -5.58 38.07
C CYS A 218 -5.83 -6.47 37.60
N GLN A 219 -5.86 -6.86 36.32
CA GLN A 219 -6.91 -7.67 35.71
C GLN A 219 -8.33 -7.07 35.75
N TYR A 220 -8.45 -5.79 36.14
CA TYR A 220 -9.71 -5.05 36.12
C TYR A 220 -10.26 -4.92 34.70
N ASN A 221 -11.58 -5.08 34.53
CA ASN A 221 -12.22 -4.95 33.22
C ASN A 221 -12.33 -3.47 32.81
N ILE A 222 -11.51 -3.07 31.84
CA ILE A 222 -11.41 -1.69 31.35
C ILE A 222 -12.45 -1.36 30.26
N HIS A 223 -13.24 -2.34 29.79
CA HIS A 223 -14.34 -2.11 28.85
C HIS A 223 -15.41 -1.17 29.41
N ASN A 224 -15.62 -1.17 30.73
CA ASN A 224 -16.65 -0.33 31.37
C ASN A 224 -16.37 1.17 31.24
N ALA A 225 -15.16 1.59 30.85
CA ALA A 225 -14.87 2.99 30.51
C ALA A 225 -15.75 3.53 29.37
N GLN A 226 -16.14 2.66 28.42
CA GLN A 226 -17.02 3.01 27.30
C GLN A 226 -18.45 3.36 27.73
N LEU A 227 -18.87 2.97 28.94
CA LEU A 227 -20.23 3.18 29.45
C LEU A 227 -20.37 4.42 30.34
N ILE A 228 -19.26 5.04 30.76
CA ILE A 228 -19.27 6.10 31.78
C ILE A 228 -19.07 7.49 31.17
N LEU A 229 -18.47 7.59 29.98
CA LEU A 229 -18.31 8.86 29.27
C LEU A 229 -19.34 8.96 28.13
N PRO A 230 -20.24 9.96 28.14
CA PRO A 230 -21.15 10.18 27.03
C PRO A 230 -20.33 10.46 25.76
N LYS A 231 -20.73 9.83 24.66
CA LYS A 231 -20.27 10.21 23.31
C LYS A 231 -20.84 11.58 23.01
N ASP A 232 -20.03 12.62 23.13
CA ASP A 232 -20.31 13.93 22.54
C ASP A 232 -19.93 13.94 21.05
#